data_AF-A0A3P6D5B6-F1
#
_entry.id   AF-A0A3P6D5B6-F1
#
_cell.length_a   1.000
_cell.length_b   1.000
_cell.length_c   1.000
_cell.angle_alpha   90.00
_cell.angle_beta   90.00
_cell.angle_gamma   90.00
#
_symmetry.space_group_name_H-M   'P 1'
#
loop_
_entity.id
_entity.type
_entity.pdbx_description
1 polymer ?
#
loop_
_entity_poly.entity_id
_entity_poly.type
_entity_poly.pdbx_seq_one_letter_code
_entity_poly.pdbx_strand_id
1 'polypeptide(L)' 'MQTPKLSHYKEAKRVLRYIRGTSEEQVTTQVAETKLVGFLDSDRGGCKEDMKSTSGYCFSLGSGGKLKNKEQ' A
#
# COMPACT_ATOMS: atom_id res chain seq x y z
N MET A 1 -24.32 2.49 -12.52
CA MET A 1 -24.07 1.19 -11.86
C MET A 1 -23.00 0.46 -12.65
N GLN A 2 -21.92 -0.04 -12.02
CA GLN A 2 -20.88 -0.82 -12.72
C GLN A 2 -21.40 -2.23 -13.00
N THR A 3 -21.11 -2.79 -14.18
CA THR A 3 -21.51 -4.14 -14.58
C THR A 3 -20.25 -4.98 -14.85
N PRO A 4 -19.69 -5.63 -13.81
CA PRO A 4 -18.49 -6.44 -13.97
C PRO A 4 -18.73 -7.59 -14.95
N LYS A 5 -17.80 -7.78 -15.88
CA LYS A 5 -17.84 -8.85 -16.87
C LYS A 5 -17.02 -10.05 -16.41
N LEU A 6 -17.28 -11.20 -17.02
CA LEU A 6 -16.52 -12.43 -16.77
C LEU A 6 -15.01 -12.24 -17.01
N SER A 7 -14.62 -11.37 -17.94
CA SER A 7 -13.22 -11.00 -18.17
C SER A 7 -12.58 -10.36 -16.93
N HIS A 8 -13.25 -9.40 -16.29
CA HIS A 8 -12.75 -8.75 -15.07
C HIS A 8 -12.55 -9.77 -13.94
N TYR A 9 -13.47 -10.73 -13.81
CA TYR A 9 -13.35 -11.80 -12.81
C TYR A 9 -12.16 -12.73 -13.08
N LYS A 10 -11.89 -13.06 -14.35
CA LYS A 10 -10.74 -13.87 -14.74
C LYS A 10 -9.41 -13.17 -14.41
N GLU A 11 -9.32 -11.87 -14.69
CA GLU A 11 -8.12 -11.10 -14.37
C GLU A 11 -7.93 -10.94 -12.86
N ALA A 12 -8.99 -10.63 -12.12
CA ALA A 12 -8.92 -10.57 -10.65
C ALA A 12 -8.46 -11.90 -10.04
N LYS A 13 -8.99 -13.03 -10.54
CA LYS A 13 -8.51 -14.37 -10.14
C LYS A 13 -7.03 -14.60 -10.46
N ARG A 14 -6.52 -14.07 -11.57
CA ARG A 14 -5.11 -14.20 -11.94
C ARG A 14 -4.21 -13.44 -10.95
N VAL A 15 -4.58 -12.21 -10.59
CA VAL A 15 -3.86 -11.42 -9.59
C VAL A 15 -3.83 -12.15 -8.24
N LEU A 16 -4.98 -12.64 -7.78
CA LEU A 16 -5.05 -13.37 -6.51
C LEU A 16 -4.22 -14.66 -6.50
N ARG A 17 -4.22 -15.42 -7.61
CA ARG A 17 -3.37 -16.62 -7.73
C ARG A 17 -1.89 -16.27 -7.72
N TYR A 18 -1.50 -15.18 -8.36
CA TYR A 18 -0.12 -14.71 -8.35
C TYR A 18 0.32 -14.37 -6.93
N ILE A 19 -0.43 -13.52 -6.22
CA ILE A 19 -0.16 -13.15 -4.82
C ILE A 19 -0.04 -14.39 -3.92
N ARG A 20 -0.94 -15.38 -4.10
CA ARG A 20 -0.88 -16.63 -3.33
C ARG A 20 0.33 -17.49 -3.67
N GLY A 21 0.71 -17.57 -4.95
CA GLY A 21 1.86 -18.36 -5.41
C GLY A 21 3.20 -17.74 -5.06
N THR A 22 3.27 -16.41 -4.94
CA THR A 22 4.48 -15.68 -4.61
C THR A 22 4.58 -15.34 -3.13
N SER A 23 3.81 -15.98 -2.24
CA SER A 23 3.88 -15.69 -0.80
C SER A 23 5.22 -16.09 -0.17
N GLU A 24 5.91 -17.04 -0.79
CA GLU A 24 7.23 -17.53 -0.38
C GLU A 24 8.37 -16.80 -1.12
N GLU A 25 8.05 -16.02 -2.15
CA GLU A 25 9.04 -15.24 -2.89
C GLU A 25 9.31 -13.92 -2.18
N GLN A 26 10.59 -13.60 -1.97
CA GLN A 26 11.01 -12.33 -1.38
C GLN A 26 11.70 -11.47 -2.43
N VAL A 27 11.28 -10.20 -2.52
CA VAL A 27 11.97 -9.20 -3.34
C VAL A 27 13.17 -8.69 -2.53
N THR A 28 14.33 -9.27 -2.76
CA THR A 28 15.57 -8.86 -2.09
C THR A 28 16.18 -7.66 -2.82
N THR A 29 16.21 -6.50 -2.15
CA THR A 29 16.91 -5.31 -2.64
C THR A 29 18.31 -5.24 -2.03
N GLN A 30 19.35 -5.15 -2.86
CA GLN A 30 20.73 -4.94 -2.39
C GLN A 30 20.93 -3.46 -2.03
N VAL A 31 20.56 -3.06 -0.83
CA VAL A 31 20.84 -1.72 -0.29
C VAL A 31 21.65 -1.90 0.99
N ALA A 32 22.78 -1.20 1.11
CA ALA A 32 23.71 -1.35 2.24
C ALA A 32 23.05 -1.11 3.62
N GLU A 33 22.00 -0.28 3.67
CA GLU A 33 21.13 -0.07 4.82
C GLU A 33 19.66 -0.09 4.38
N THR A 34 19.01 -1.25 4.46
CA THR A 34 17.56 -1.38 4.25
C THR A 34 16.82 -0.97 5.53
N LYS A 35 16.34 0.28 5.59
CA LYS A 35 15.35 0.70 6.58
C LYS A 35 13.96 0.69 5.95
N LEU A 36 13.05 -0.09 6.53
CA LEU A 36 11.64 -0.04 6.19
C LEU A 36 10.97 1.01 7.08
N VAL A 37 10.40 2.04 6.47
CA VAL A 37 9.62 3.07 7.19
C VAL A 37 8.20 3.02 6.69
N GLY A 38 7.25 2.89 7.62
CA GLY A 38 5.81 2.90 7.36
C GLY A 38 5.17 4.16 7.93
N PHE A 39 4.35 4.83 7.13
CA PHE A 39 3.50 5.93 7.55
C PHE A 39 2.04 5.45 7.53
N LEU A 40 1.32 5.79 8.59
CA LEU A 40 -0.11 5.55 8.73
C LEU A 40 -0.79 6.91 8.80
N ASP A 41 -1.71 7.17 7.86
CA ASP A 41 -2.62 8.30 7.98
C ASP A 41 -3.92 7.83 8.62
N SER A 42 -4.41 8.60 9.59
CA SER A 42 -5.65 8.31 10.30
C SER A 42 -6.51 9.57 10.31
N ASP A 43 -7.48 9.61 9.40
CA ASP A 43 -8.39 10.72 9.15
C ASP A 43 -9.67 10.62 10.00
N ARG A 44 -9.59 10.90 11.30
CA ARG A 44 -10.78 10.90 12.20
C ARG A 44 -11.71 12.13 12.05
N GLY A 45 -11.83 12.72 10.86
CA GLY A 45 -12.41 14.06 10.72
C GLY A 45 -13.67 14.24 9.86
N GLY A 46 -14.07 13.28 9.03
CA GLY A 46 -14.90 13.60 7.85
C GLY A 46 -16.33 13.06 7.76
N CYS A 47 -16.78 12.12 8.60
CA CYS A 47 -18.01 11.38 8.31
C CYS A 47 -18.98 11.32 9.51
N LYS A 48 -20.07 12.10 9.44
CA LYS A 48 -21.16 12.11 10.43
C LYS A 48 -22.05 10.86 10.40
N GLU A 49 -21.99 10.04 9.34
CA GLU A 49 -22.92 8.91 9.16
C GLU A 49 -22.26 7.54 9.34
N ASP A 50 -20.99 7.35 8.96
CA ASP A 50 -20.40 6.00 8.89
C ASP A 50 -19.16 5.75 9.77
N MET A 51 -18.52 6.77 10.38
CA MET A 51 -17.28 6.63 11.17
C MET A 51 -16.19 5.71 10.56
N LYS A 52 -16.24 5.44 9.26
CA LYS A 52 -15.25 4.59 8.58
C LYS A 52 -14.03 5.46 8.34
N SER A 53 -13.00 5.25 9.15
CA SER A 53 -11.68 5.82 8.88
C SER A 53 -11.14 5.17 7.60
N THR A 54 -10.61 5.98 6.69
CA THR A 54 -9.92 5.51 5.50
C THR A 54 -8.44 5.45 5.87
N SER A 55 -7.95 4.31 6.36
CA SER A 55 -6.53 4.20 6.69
C SER A 55 -5.68 4.11 5.41
N GLY A 56 -4.89 5.16 5.16
CA GLY A 56 -3.86 5.17 4.12
C GLY A 56 -2.55 4.58 4.67
N TYR A 57 -1.93 3.67 3.93
CA TYR A 57 -0.62 3.09 4.27
C TYR A 57 0.41 3.49 3.22
N CYS A 58 1.57 3.98 3.65
CA CYS A 58 2.71 4.27 2.77
C CYS A 58 3.96 3.61 3.34
N PHE A 59 4.65 2.78 2.55
CA PHE A 59 5.88 2.09 2.95
C PHE A 59 7.04 2.51 2.03
N SER A 60 8.18 2.87 2.62
CA SER A 60 9.42 3.14 1.89
C SER A 60 10.51 2.16 2.33
N LEU A 61 11.21 1.56 1.36
CA LEU A 61 12.32 0.63 1.58
C LEU A 61 13.64 1.26 1.09
N GLY A 62 14.56 1.55 2.01
CA GLY A 62 15.85 2.21 1.73
C GLY A 62 16.00 3.54 2.48
N SER A 63 17.17 4.19 2.38
CA SER A 63 17.35 5.53 2.95
C SER A 63 16.57 6.55 2.13
N GLY A 64 15.27 6.67 2.41
CA GLY A 64 14.44 7.76 1.92
C GLY A 64 15.17 9.07 2.19
N GLY A 65 15.56 9.78 1.12
CA GLY A 65 16.30 11.02 1.21
C GLY A 65 15.64 11.92 2.24
N LYS A 66 16.43 12.39 3.22
CA LYS A 66 15.93 13.22 4.32
C LYS A 66 15.14 14.39 3.75
N LEU A 67 13.81 14.37 3.89
CA LEU A 67 13.00 15.57 3.75
C LEU A 67 13.39 16.47 4.93
N LYS A 68 14.34 17.37 4.69
CA LYS A 68 14.65 18.45 5.61
C LYS A 68 13.45 19.40 5.56
N ASN A 69 12.58 19.33 6.56
CA ASN A 69 11.68 20.42 6.83
C ASN A 69 12.56 21.62 7.21
N LYS A 70 12.67 22.60 6.32
CA LYS A 70 13.11 23.95 6.70
C LYS A 70 11.91 24.59 7.38
N GLU A 71 12.01 24.76 8.68
CA GLU A 71 11.22 25.76 9.40
C GLU A 71 11.44 27.12 8.74
N GLN A 72 10.34 27.80 8.45
CA GLN A 72 10.22 29.26 8.48
C GLN A 72 9.07 29.59 9.43
#